data_AF-A0AAD5P4K4-F1
#
_entry.id   AF-A0AAD5P4K4-F1
#
_cell.length_a   1.000
_cell.length_b   1.000
_cell.length_c   1.000
_cell.angle_alpha   90.00
_cell.angle_beta   90.00
_cell.angle_gamma   90.00
#
_symmetry.space_group_name_H-M   'P 1'
#
loop_
_entity.id
_entity.type
_entity.pdbx_description
1 polymer ?
#
loop_
_entity_poly.entity_id
_entity_poly.type
_entity_poly.pdbx_seq_one_letter_code
_entity_poly.pdbx_strand_id
1 'polypeptide(L)'
;MDLREEEEEEVNFGKSIIVPSVQELAKQPIINIPPRYLRHDQDPPILLHHTCLPSVPIIDLKKLVTADSMDYELERLHSACKDWGFFQVINHEVSNSLLEKLKLEVGNFFKLSYDEKKKLWQGPDNHEGFGQLFVVSEEQKLDWSDMFYITTLPLNLRKTDLFQKLPPNLRETLESYSAEAKKLAMAILDALTILLQLNETEGLQIRKEGNWVPIKPLPNVFVVNIGDIMEIVSNGIYRSIEHRATVNAEEERLSIATFYSSKLDTVIVSAVDFRREVDLTWGDHRAQILDGGKLLTLTLDKTSGSGFCSKREYLFGRIDMELKLVAGDSAGTVTTYYLYSEAPNHDEIDFEFLGNKSGEPYIVHTNVYTQGKGDKEQQFYLWFDPTDNFHTYSILWNPQRIIFLVDNIPIRVYNNDESSGIPFPTKQPMKIYSSLWNADQWATRGGLVKTNWSEAPFTAYYKNFNADACVWSSGSSSCHSKTSSNAWQTQGIDANDRRKLRWVQKYYMIYNYCLDLKRFPKGRPRECRRDWDVVRMAKAGALDLASGVGRKIEENEVLSAVEKRILAT
;
A
#
# COMPACT_ATOMS: atom_id res chain seq x y z
N MET A 1 24.17 -24.85 29.85
CA MET A 1 24.84 -23.56 29.60
C MET A 1 25.48 -23.70 28.24
N ASP A 2 24.74 -23.33 27.20
CA ASP A 2 25.19 -23.21 25.82
C ASP A 2 24.27 -22.16 25.21
N LEU A 3 24.71 -20.91 25.26
CA LEU A 3 24.05 -19.79 24.62
C LEU A 3 24.42 -19.87 23.15
N ARG A 4 23.49 -20.35 22.31
CA ARG A 4 23.59 -20.12 20.87
C ARG A 4 23.18 -18.67 20.63
N GLU A 5 24.14 -17.86 20.21
CA GLU A 5 23.89 -16.55 19.61
C GLU A 5 22.92 -16.77 18.43
N GLU A 6 21.77 -16.10 18.48
CA GLU A 6 20.90 -15.99 17.31
C GLU A 6 21.62 -15.07 16.32
N GLU A 7 22.08 -15.63 15.20
CA GLU A 7 22.56 -14.84 14.05
C GLU A 7 21.37 -14.01 13.53
N GLU A 8 21.47 -12.69 13.62
CA GLU A 8 20.55 -11.76 12.98
C GLU A 8 20.58 -12.01 11.46
N GLU A 9 19.44 -12.39 10.88
CA GLU A 9 19.29 -12.51 9.41
C GLU A 9 19.56 -11.17 8.74
N GLU A 10 20.71 -11.06 8.06
CA GLU A 10 21.08 -9.92 7.23
C GLU A 10 20.09 -9.79 6.06
N VAL A 11 19.35 -8.69 5.99
CA VAL A 11 18.39 -8.43 4.90
C VAL A 11 19.17 -8.26 3.59
N ASN A 12 19.09 -9.26 2.71
CA ASN A 12 19.81 -9.28 1.43
C ASN A 12 18.87 -8.87 0.28
N PHE A 13 19.03 -7.65 -0.22
CA PHE A 13 18.25 -7.09 -1.34
C PHE A 13 18.71 -7.57 -2.74
N GLY A 14 19.41 -8.71 -2.81
CA GLY A 14 19.86 -9.32 -4.06
C GLY A 14 21.29 -8.95 -4.48
N LYS A 15 21.80 -9.66 -5.50
CA LYS A 15 23.17 -9.55 -6.02
C LYS A 15 23.22 -8.60 -7.22
N SER A 16 24.23 -7.74 -7.29
CA SER A 16 24.56 -6.94 -8.48
C SER A 16 25.89 -7.41 -9.06
N ILE A 17 25.91 -7.68 -10.36
CA ILE A 17 27.13 -8.00 -11.10
C ILE A 17 27.97 -6.71 -11.20
N ILE A 18 29.24 -6.83 -10.83
CA ILE A 18 30.19 -5.71 -10.95
C ILE A 18 30.41 -5.39 -12.43
N VAL A 19 30.12 -4.14 -12.81
CA VAL A 19 30.33 -3.62 -14.17
C VAL A 19 31.45 -2.58 -14.21
N PRO A 20 32.08 -2.33 -15.38
CA PRO A 20 33.14 -1.33 -15.50
C PRO A 20 32.68 0.09 -15.13
N SER A 21 33.60 0.89 -14.56
CA SER A 21 33.35 2.32 -14.29
C SER A 21 33.27 3.11 -15.60
N VAL A 22 32.16 3.82 -15.80
CA VAL A 22 31.93 4.68 -16.95
C VAL A 22 32.87 5.88 -16.93
N GLN A 23 33.20 6.42 -15.75
CA GLN A 23 34.17 7.51 -15.64
C GLN A 23 35.56 7.07 -16.12
N GLU A 24 35.98 5.82 -15.89
CA GLU A 24 37.25 5.30 -16.42
C GLU A 24 37.16 5.01 -17.93
N LEU A 25 36.03 4.51 -18.41
CA LEU A 25 35.79 4.33 -19.86
C LEU A 25 35.85 5.66 -20.61
N ALA A 26 35.29 6.74 -20.03
CA ALA A 26 35.26 8.07 -20.62
C ALA A 26 36.64 8.75 -20.72
N LYS A 27 37.65 8.29 -19.97
CA LYS A 27 39.03 8.79 -20.10
C LYS A 27 39.72 8.33 -21.38
N GLN A 28 39.22 7.25 -21.99
CA GLN A 28 39.76 6.72 -23.24
C GLN A 28 39.02 7.38 -24.42
N PRO A 29 39.67 7.55 -25.60
CA PRO A 29 38.99 8.02 -26.79
C PRO A 29 37.92 6.99 -27.21
N ILE A 30 36.64 7.29 -26.97
CA ILE A 30 35.53 6.41 -27.36
C ILE A 30 35.23 6.63 -28.84
N ILE A 31 35.77 5.75 -29.69
CA ILE A 31 35.48 5.76 -31.14
C ILE A 31 34.09 5.15 -31.40
N ASN A 32 33.70 4.14 -30.60
CA ASN A 32 32.39 3.49 -30.65
C ASN A 32 31.93 3.18 -29.22
N ILE A 33 30.68 3.53 -28.89
CA ILE A 33 30.06 3.21 -27.59
C ILE A 33 29.87 1.68 -27.49
N PRO A 34 30.26 1.02 -26.37
CA PRO A 34 30.11 -0.42 -26.25
C PRO A 34 28.64 -0.87 -26.36
N PRO A 35 28.35 -2.05 -26.95
CA PRO A 35 26.98 -2.48 -27.24
C PRO A 35 26.03 -2.54 -26.04
N ARG A 36 26.55 -2.74 -24.81
CA ARG A 36 25.74 -2.77 -23.58
C ARG A 36 25.16 -1.41 -23.21
N TYR A 37 25.72 -0.29 -23.71
CA TYR A 37 25.21 1.06 -23.44
C TYR A 37 24.33 1.61 -24.58
N LEU A 38 24.25 0.90 -25.72
CA LEU A 38 23.41 1.29 -26.86
C LEU A 38 21.96 0.88 -26.63
N ARG A 39 21.05 1.86 -26.67
CA ARG A 39 19.59 1.67 -26.65
C ARG A 39 18.97 2.19 -27.95
N HIS A 40 18.19 1.33 -28.62
CA HIS A 40 17.52 1.64 -29.90
C HIS A 40 16.01 1.85 -29.75
N ASP A 41 15.50 1.62 -28.54
CA ASP A 41 14.11 1.59 -28.12
C ASP A 41 13.67 2.85 -27.36
N GLN A 42 14.56 3.84 -27.24
CA GLN A 42 14.28 5.10 -26.55
C GLN A 42 13.69 6.13 -27.51
N ASP A 43 12.58 6.74 -27.11
CA ASP A 43 12.00 7.87 -27.83
C ASP A 43 13.04 9.02 -27.94
N PRO A 44 13.22 9.61 -29.15
CA PRO A 44 14.16 10.69 -29.33
C PRO A 44 13.78 11.90 -28.47
N PRO A 45 14.75 12.64 -27.91
CA PRO A 45 14.46 13.89 -27.23
C PRO A 45 13.79 14.85 -28.21
N ILE A 46 12.70 15.49 -27.77
CA ILE A 46 12.00 16.43 -28.62
C ILE A 46 12.87 17.69 -28.75
N LEU A 47 13.40 17.94 -29.94
CA LEU A 47 13.98 19.23 -30.35
C LEU A 47 12.85 20.24 -30.61
N LEU A 48 12.21 20.73 -29.55
CA LEU A 48 11.14 21.73 -29.69
C LEU A 48 11.73 23.14 -29.81
N HIS A 49 11.79 23.63 -31.04
CA HIS A 49 11.94 25.04 -31.37
C HIS A 49 10.61 25.77 -31.09
N HIS A 50 10.63 26.64 -30.07
CA HIS A 50 9.68 27.71 -29.72
C HIS A 50 8.47 27.39 -28.79
N THR A 51 8.33 28.32 -27.82
CA THR A 51 7.28 28.57 -26.80
C THR A 51 7.43 27.85 -25.44
N CYS A 52 7.04 28.59 -24.40
CA CYS A 52 7.31 28.38 -22.98
C CYS A 52 7.00 26.93 -22.54
N LEU A 53 8.05 26.15 -22.26
CA LEU A 53 7.91 24.79 -21.76
C LEU A 53 7.20 24.80 -20.40
N PRO A 54 6.26 23.87 -20.17
CA PRO A 54 5.71 23.67 -18.84
C PRO A 54 6.85 23.37 -17.85
N SER A 55 7.03 24.21 -16.83
CA SER A 55 7.98 23.97 -15.74
C SER A 55 7.28 23.28 -14.57
N VAL A 56 7.97 22.34 -13.93
CA VAL A 56 7.49 21.73 -12.69
C VAL A 56 7.14 22.82 -11.65
N PRO A 57 6.07 22.65 -10.85
CA PRO A 57 5.67 23.61 -9.84
C PRO A 57 6.77 23.89 -8.81
N ILE A 58 6.77 25.10 -8.24
CA ILE A 58 7.68 25.50 -7.15
C ILE A 58 6.87 25.66 -5.86
N ILE A 59 7.22 24.89 -4.84
CA ILE A 59 6.59 24.88 -3.52
C ILE A 59 7.49 25.60 -2.51
N ASP A 60 6.93 26.54 -1.77
CA ASP A 60 7.60 27.30 -0.72
C ASP A 60 7.31 26.66 0.65
N LEU A 61 8.29 25.93 1.18
CA LEU A 61 8.11 25.16 2.42
C LEU A 61 7.76 26.07 3.61
N LYS A 62 8.28 27.30 3.64
CA LYS A 62 7.98 28.27 4.71
C LYS A 62 6.50 28.69 4.69
N LYS A 63 5.88 28.73 3.51
CA LYS A 63 4.45 29.07 3.39
C LYS A 63 3.53 27.95 3.87
N LEU A 64 3.98 26.70 3.85
CA LEU A 64 3.23 25.57 4.41
C LEU A 64 3.10 25.62 5.94
N VAL A 65 3.96 26.39 6.62
CA VAL A 65 3.93 26.57 8.09
C VAL A 65 3.47 27.97 8.51
N THR A 66 3.15 28.84 7.55
CA THR A 66 2.72 30.23 7.81
C THR A 66 1.20 30.34 7.68
N ALA A 67 0.50 30.65 8.77
CA ALA A 67 -0.97 30.61 8.87
C ALA A 67 -1.72 31.32 7.73
N ASP A 68 -1.26 32.52 7.32
CA ASP A 68 -1.94 33.34 6.30
C ASP A 68 -1.80 32.79 4.86
N SER A 69 -0.83 31.91 4.61
CA SER A 69 -0.53 31.36 3.28
C SER A 69 -0.62 29.84 3.18
N MET A 70 -0.90 29.16 4.31
CA MET A 70 -0.84 27.71 4.44
C MET A 70 -1.83 27.03 3.50
N ASP A 71 -3.10 27.43 3.50
CA ASP A 71 -4.14 26.80 2.67
C ASP A 71 -3.82 26.90 1.17
N TYR A 72 -3.37 28.07 0.73
CA TYR A 72 -2.98 28.31 -0.66
C TYR A 72 -1.78 27.44 -1.08
N GLU A 73 -0.76 27.38 -0.23
CA GLU A 73 0.44 26.61 -0.56
C GLU A 73 0.21 25.10 -0.46
N LEU A 74 -0.65 24.64 0.46
CA LEU A 74 -1.11 23.25 0.54
C LEU A 74 -1.87 22.83 -0.72
N GLU A 75 -2.74 23.69 -1.26
CA GLU A 75 -3.47 23.42 -2.50
C GLU A 75 -2.52 23.35 -3.72
N ARG A 76 -1.47 24.18 -3.73
CA ARG A 76 -0.40 24.10 -4.74
C ARG A 76 0.42 22.82 -4.63
N LEU A 77 0.77 22.41 -3.41
CA LEU A 77 1.45 21.14 -3.17
C LEU A 77 0.58 19.96 -3.61
N HIS A 78 -0.70 19.96 -3.23
CA HIS A 78 -1.66 18.94 -3.65
C HIS A 78 -1.75 18.83 -5.18
N SER A 79 -1.85 19.97 -5.87
CA SER A 79 -1.91 20.03 -7.34
C SER A 79 -0.60 19.56 -7.97
N ALA A 80 0.55 19.91 -7.39
CA ALA A 80 1.85 19.45 -7.87
C ALA A 80 2.00 17.92 -7.76
N CYS A 81 1.63 17.34 -6.61
CA CYS A 81 1.66 15.89 -6.41
C CYS A 81 0.70 15.15 -7.35
N LYS A 82 -0.48 15.72 -7.60
CA LYS A 82 -1.54 15.12 -8.44
C LYS A 82 -1.25 15.22 -9.93
N ASP A 83 -0.91 16.41 -10.40
CA ASP A 83 -0.85 16.70 -11.84
C ASP A 83 0.56 16.51 -12.40
N TRP A 84 1.60 16.69 -11.57
CA TRP A 84 2.99 16.66 -12.01
C TRP A 84 3.80 15.52 -11.44
N GLY A 85 3.49 15.04 -10.24
CA GLY A 85 4.30 14.06 -9.51
C GLY A 85 5.72 14.54 -9.18
N PHE A 86 6.09 15.75 -9.60
CA PHE A 86 7.40 16.39 -9.47
C PHE A 86 7.19 17.87 -9.15
N PHE A 87 8.02 18.40 -8.27
CA PHE A 87 8.05 19.82 -7.92
C PHE A 87 9.41 20.23 -7.38
N GLN A 88 9.69 21.53 -7.41
CA GLN A 88 10.86 22.13 -6.79
C GLN A 88 10.49 22.72 -5.43
N VAL A 89 11.37 22.62 -4.43
CA VAL A 89 11.12 23.15 -3.09
C VAL A 89 12.08 24.28 -2.78
N ILE A 90 11.55 25.47 -2.48
CA ILE A 90 12.32 26.63 -2.01
C ILE A 90 12.08 26.86 -0.52
N ASN A 91 12.95 27.66 0.12
CA ASN A 91 12.87 27.99 1.54
C ASN A 91 12.76 26.74 2.44
N HIS A 92 13.44 25.66 2.06
CA HIS A 92 13.43 24.34 2.73
C HIS A 92 14.23 24.28 4.04
N GLU A 93 14.74 25.40 4.53
CA GLU A 93 15.53 25.55 5.77
C GLU A 93 16.89 24.83 5.83
N VAL A 94 17.17 23.88 4.92
CA VAL A 94 18.52 23.29 4.78
C VAL A 94 19.55 24.38 4.46
N SER A 95 20.63 24.43 5.25
CA SER A 95 21.66 25.46 5.12
C SER A 95 22.37 25.40 3.76
N ASN A 96 22.47 26.55 3.07
CA ASN A 96 23.26 26.67 1.85
C ASN A 96 24.73 26.27 2.06
N SER A 97 25.33 26.56 3.22
CA SER A 97 26.71 26.15 3.50
C SER A 97 26.86 24.63 3.57
N LEU A 98 25.83 23.92 4.06
CA LEU A 98 25.80 22.47 4.08
C LEU A 98 25.64 21.90 2.66
N LEU A 99 24.76 22.50 1.85
CA LEU A 99 24.57 22.11 0.45
C LEU A 99 25.85 22.29 -0.39
N GLU A 100 26.51 23.45 -0.27
CA GLU A 100 27.78 23.71 -0.96
C GLU A 100 28.90 22.78 -0.48
N LYS A 101 28.97 22.50 0.82
CA LYS A 101 29.91 21.50 1.37
C LYS A 101 29.62 20.11 0.80
N LEU A 102 28.35 19.70 0.72
CA LEU A 102 27.96 18.42 0.16
C LEU A 102 28.36 18.30 -1.31
N LYS A 103 28.09 19.33 -2.13
CA LYS A 103 28.52 19.39 -3.53
C LYS A 103 30.04 19.22 -3.66
N LEU A 104 30.79 19.95 -2.85
CA LEU A 104 32.25 19.90 -2.84
C LEU A 104 32.76 18.50 -2.48
N GLU A 105 32.27 17.91 -1.39
CA GLU A 105 32.77 16.61 -0.91
C GLU A 105 32.35 15.46 -1.83
N VAL A 106 31.15 15.49 -2.43
CA VAL A 106 30.75 14.50 -3.44
C VAL A 106 31.57 14.67 -4.72
N GLY A 107 31.83 15.90 -5.16
CA GLY A 107 32.73 16.17 -6.28
C GLY A 107 34.15 15.65 -6.03
N ASN A 108 34.67 15.86 -4.83
CA ASN A 108 35.98 15.33 -4.41
C ASN A 108 36.00 13.80 -4.38
N PHE A 109 34.92 13.18 -3.93
CA PHE A 109 34.76 11.73 -3.90
C PHE A 109 34.88 11.10 -5.29
N PHE A 110 34.15 11.62 -6.28
CA PHE A 110 34.24 11.10 -7.65
C PHE A 110 35.56 11.44 -8.35
N LYS A 111 36.35 12.36 -7.80
CA LYS A 111 37.73 12.67 -8.24
C LYS A 111 38.80 11.80 -7.59
N LEU A 112 38.45 10.96 -6.61
CA LEU A 112 39.37 9.99 -6.03
C LEU A 112 39.92 9.05 -7.11
N SER A 113 41.11 8.49 -6.87
CA SER A 113 41.69 7.49 -7.77
C SER A 113 40.77 6.27 -7.87
N TYR A 114 40.88 5.55 -8.98
CA TYR A 114 40.14 4.30 -9.17
C TYR A 114 40.39 3.31 -8.02
N ASP A 115 41.64 3.19 -7.56
CA ASP A 115 42.00 2.28 -6.47
C ASP A 115 41.35 2.66 -5.13
N GLU A 116 41.21 3.95 -4.83
CA GLU A 116 40.50 4.40 -3.62
C GLU A 116 39.00 4.12 -3.72
N LYS A 117 38.37 4.41 -4.86
CA LYS A 117 36.94 4.10 -5.09
C LYS A 117 36.69 2.59 -5.07
N LYS A 118 37.65 1.79 -5.55
CA LYS A 118 37.57 0.31 -5.53
C LYS A 118 37.52 -0.29 -4.13
N LYS A 119 38.07 0.38 -3.11
CA LYS A 119 37.94 -0.07 -1.71
C LYS A 119 36.50 0.02 -1.18
N LEU A 120 35.66 0.81 -1.86
CA LEU A 120 34.27 1.05 -1.52
C LEU A 120 33.31 0.29 -2.43
N TRP A 121 33.82 -0.60 -3.29
CA TRP A 121 33.01 -1.29 -4.27
C TRP A 121 31.97 -2.21 -3.61
N GLN A 122 30.85 -2.37 -4.29
CA GLN A 122 29.82 -3.34 -3.94
C GLN A 122 30.40 -4.75 -3.76
N GLY A 123 29.89 -5.47 -2.76
CA GLY A 123 30.23 -6.88 -2.53
C GLY A 123 29.41 -7.82 -3.42
N PRO A 124 29.82 -9.09 -3.58
CA PRO A 124 29.09 -10.07 -4.41
C PRO A 124 27.64 -10.30 -4.00
N ASP A 125 27.33 -10.09 -2.72
CA ASP A 125 26.01 -10.28 -2.10
C ASP A 125 25.44 -8.98 -1.53
N ASN A 126 25.90 -7.81 -2.00
CA ASN A 126 25.52 -6.51 -1.46
C ASN A 126 25.45 -5.42 -2.55
N HIS A 127 24.39 -4.63 -2.55
CA HIS A 127 24.20 -3.50 -3.48
C HIS A 127 24.71 -2.16 -2.93
N GLU A 128 25.04 -2.06 -1.64
CA GLU A 128 25.64 -0.85 -1.07
C GLU A 128 27.14 -0.76 -1.42
N GLY A 129 27.59 0.44 -1.78
CA GLY A 129 28.93 0.75 -2.22
C GLY A 129 28.98 1.41 -3.59
N PHE A 130 30.18 1.48 -4.15
CA PHE A 130 30.45 1.98 -5.50
C PHE A 130 30.16 0.90 -6.54
N GLY A 131 29.35 1.23 -7.55
CA GLY A 131 28.93 0.31 -8.61
C GLY A 131 27.50 0.60 -9.09
N GLN A 132 27.13 0.10 -10.27
CA GLN A 132 25.75 0.19 -10.73
C GLN A 132 24.85 -0.76 -9.92
N LEU A 133 23.65 -0.29 -9.61
CA LEU A 133 22.66 -1.07 -8.86
C LEU A 133 21.92 -2.05 -9.78
N PHE A 134 21.54 -3.21 -9.23
CA PHE A 134 20.66 -4.20 -9.87
C PHE A 134 21.10 -4.71 -11.25
N VAL A 135 22.39 -4.91 -11.45
CA VAL A 135 22.89 -5.60 -12.65
C VAL A 135 22.72 -7.10 -12.44
N VAL A 136 21.75 -7.71 -13.12
CA VAL A 136 21.37 -9.13 -12.88
C VAL A 136 21.78 -10.09 -14.00
N SER A 137 22.28 -9.58 -15.13
CA SER A 137 22.84 -10.42 -16.21
C SER A 137 23.93 -9.71 -17.01
N GLU A 138 24.74 -10.49 -17.72
CA GLU A 138 25.80 -9.99 -18.61
C GLU A 138 25.23 -9.40 -19.92
N GLU A 139 24.01 -9.77 -20.28
CA GLU A 139 23.29 -9.29 -21.45
C GLU A 139 22.53 -7.98 -21.18
N GLN A 140 22.38 -7.60 -19.91
CA GLN A 140 21.66 -6.40 -19.49
C GLN A 140 22.31 -5.14 -20.06
N LYS A 141 21.45 -4.25 -20.57
CA LYS A 141 21.84 -2.90 -20.97
C LYS A 141 22.20 -2.07 -19.74
N LEU A 142 23.33 -1.38 -19.81
CA LEU A 142 23.89 -0.60 -18.72
C LEU A 142 23.67 0.88 -18.98
N ASP A 143 23.58 1.64 -17.90
CA ASP A 143 23.44 3.09 -17.99
C ASP A 143 24.82 3.73 -18.10
N TRP A 144 24.89 4.90 -18.75
CA TRP A 144 26.13 5.65 -18.89
C TRP A 144 26.40 6.48 -17.62
N SER A 145 26.58 5.80 -16.49
CA SER A 145 26.76 6.41 -15.17
C SER A 145 27.57 5.53 -14.23
N ASP A 146 28.22 6.19 -13.26
CA ASP A 146 28.77 5.56 -12.06
C ASP A 146 27.91 5.96 -10.86
N MET A 147 27.76 5.06 -9.88
CA MET A 147 26.91 5.28 -8.72
C MET A 147 27.61 4.87 -7.42
N PHE A 148 27.28 5.58 -6.35
CA PHE A 148 27.59 5.16 -4.98
C PHE A 148 26.28 5.15 -4.19
N TYR A 149 25.92 4.00 -3.63
CA TYR A 149 24.69 3.81 -2.88
C TYR A 149 24.98 3.41 -1.44
N ILE A 150 24.28 4.02 -0.48
CA ILE A 150 24.43 3.69 0.93
C ILE A 150 23.14 3.98 1.71
N THR A 151 22.80 3.08 2.62
CA THR A 151 21.69 3.27 3.56
C THR A 151 22.15 4.20 4.68
N THR A 152 21.52 5.38 4.80
CA THR A 152 21.88 6.34 5.86
C THR A 152 21.04 6.18 7.11
N LEU A 153 19.76 5.82 6.99
CA LEU A 153 18.81 5.71 8.09
C LEU A 153 17.86 4.52 7.88
N PRO A 154 17.30 3.94 8.97
CA PRO A 154 17.67 4.17 10.37
C PRO A 154 19.08 3.63 10.69
N LEU A 155 19.71 4.11 11.77
CA LEU A 155 21.13 3.82 12.07
C LEU A 155 21.43 2.32 12.22
N ASN A 156 20.47 1.51 12.62
CA ASN A 156 20.61 0.06 12.75
C ASN A 156 20.69 -0.67 11.40
N LEU A 157 20.23 -0.06 10.30
CA LEU A 157 20.38 -0.62 8.95
C LEU A 157 21.61 -0.07 8.21
N ARG A 158 22.32 0.90 8.78
CA ARG A 158 23.50 1.49 8.16
C ARG A 158 24.67 0.51 8.24
N LYS A 159 25.27 0.20 7.09
CA LYS A 159 26.52 -0.58 7.03
C LYS A 159 27.70 0.21 7.58
N THR A 160 27.93 0.04 8.87
CA THR A 160 28.95 0.78 9.63
C THR A 160 30.34 0.68 9.00
N ASP A 161 30.75 -0.51 8.54
CA ASP A 161 32.07 -0.73 7.93
C ASP A 161 32.25 0.04 6.61
N LEU A 162 31.22 0.07 5.75
CA LEU A 162 31.26 0.83 4.51
C LEU A 162 31.27 2.33 4.81
N PHE A 163 30.41 2.76 5.74
CA PHE A 163 30.29 4.16 6.14
C PHE A 163 31.58 4.72 6.73
N GLN A 164 32.32 3.92 7.51
CA GLN A 164 33.61 4.29 8.10
C GLN A 164 34.75 4.40 7.08
N LYS A 165 34.66 3.71 5.94
CA LYS A 165 35.65 3.80 4.85
C LYS A 165 35.52 5.07 4.02
N LEU A 166 34.41 5.82 4.14
CA LEU A 166 34.24 7.09 3.44
C LEU A 166 35.24 8.14 3.92
N PRO A 167 35.68 9.06 3.04
CA PRO A 167 36.46 10.22 3.45
C PRO A 167 35.80 10.95 4.64
N PRO A 168 36.54 11.30 5.71
CA PRO A 168 35.96 11.85 6.93
C PRO A 168 35.05 13.07 6.71
N ASN A 169 35.48 14.00 5.84
CA ASN A 169 34.69 15.18 5.52
C ASN A 169 33.38 14.84 4.81
N LEU A 170 33.40 13.89 3.87
CA LEU A 170 32.19 13.42 3.19
C LEU A 170 31.25 12.73 4.18
N ARG A 171 31.80 11.87 5.04
CA ARG A 171 31.05 11.13 6.06
C ARG A 171 30.27 12.07 6.99
N GLU A 172 30.95 13.04 7.61
CA GLU A 172 30.32 14.02 8.50
C GLU A 172 29.29 14.90 7.78
N THR A 173 29.57 15.24 6.51
CA THR A 173 28.67 16.03 5.68
C THR A 173 27.41 15.24 5.30
N LEU A 174 27.55 13.94 4.98
CA LEU A 174 26.43 13.05 4.70
C LEU A 174 25.57 12.81 5.94
N GLU A 175 26.15 12.71 7.14
CA GLU A 175 25.39 12.61 8.38
C GLU A 175 24.54 13.86 8.64
N SER A 176 25.16 15.03 8.49
CA SER A 176 24.48 16.32 8.65
C SER A 176 23.37 16.48 7.60
N TYR A 177 23.68 16.19 6.34
CA TYR A 177 22.71 16.24 5.24
C TYR A 177 21.57 15.26 5.43
N SER A 178 21.85 14.01 5.83
CA SER A 178 20.83 12.99 6.07
C SER A 178 19.86 13.40 7.18
N ALA A 179 20.32 14.10 8.22
CA ALA A 179 19.46 14.62 9.27
C ALA A 179 18.52 15.73 8.77
N GLU A 180 19.03 16.66 7.97
CA GLU A 180 18.23 17.74 7.40
C GLU A 180 17.27 17.24 6.31
N ALA A 181 17.71 16.33 5.45
CA ALA A 181 16.86 15.68 4.44
C ALA A 181 15.73 14.87 5.10
N LYS A 182 15.98 14.23 6.24
CA LYS A 182 14.93 13.58 7.03
C LYS A 182 13.88 14.59 7.51
N LYS A 183 14.30 15.73 8.08
CA LYS A 183 13.35 16.78 8.52
C LYS A 183 12.52 17.30 7.35
N LEU A 184 13.16 17.51 6.19
CA LEU A 184 12.50 17.92 4.97
C LEU A 184 11.47 16.88 4.49
N ALA A 185 11.84 15.60 4.45
CA ALA A 185 10.92 14.51 4.09
C ALA A 185 9.72 14.46 5.05
N MET A 186 9.96 14.52 6.37
CA MET A 186 8.90 14.55 7.38
C MET A 186 7.97 15.78 7.24
N ALA A 187 8.47 16.90 6.73
CA ALA A 187 7.67 18.10 6.48
C ALA A 187 6.77 17.98 5.23
N ILE A 188 7.12 17.12 4.26
CA ILE A 188 6.44 17.02 2.96
C ILE A 188 5.62 15.71 2.80
N LEU A 189 5.76 14.70 3.68
CA LEU A 189 5.10 13.36 3.78
C LEU A 189 5.98 12.13 3.42
N ASP A 190 5.58 10.94 3.90
CA ASP A 190 6.39 9.71 4.14
C ASP A 190 6.82 8.84 2.93
N ALA A 191 6.65 9.26 1.66
CA ALA A 191 7.19 8.51 0.52
C ALA A 191 7.54 9.41 -0.68
N LEU A 192 8.72 10.04 -0.60
CA LEU A 192 9.23 11.02 -1.56
C LEU A 192 10.69 10.71 -1.92
N THR A 193 11.07 11.03 -3.14
CA THR A 193 12.48 11.11 -3.55
C THR A 193 12.90 12.57 -3.58
N ILE A 194 14.00 12.89 -2.90
CA ILE A 194 14.59 14.24 -2.84
C ILE A 194 15.88 14.22 -3.66
N LEU A 195 15.89 14.95 -4.78
CA LEU A 195 17.03 15.07 -5.67
C LEU A 195 17.67 16.45 -5.54
N LEU A 196 18.96 16.48 -5.23
CA LEU A 196 19.78 17.68 -5.28
C LEU A 196 20.75 17.58 -6.46
N GLN A 197 20.67 18.56 -7.37
CA GLN A 197 21.65 18.68 -8.45
C GLN A 197 22.91 19.38 -7.95
N LEU A 198 24.07 18.79 -8.23
CA LEU A 198 25.34 19.24 -7.65
C LEU A 198 26.12 20.19 -8.58
N ASN A 199 25.84 20.15 -9.88
CA ASN A 199 26.42 21.04 -10.90
C ASN A 199 25.35 21.62 -11.84
N GLU A 200 25.74 22.51 -12.76
CA GLU A 200 24.79 23.21 -13.64
C GLU A 200 24.36 22.38 -14.87
N THR A 201 24.95 21.19 -15.06
CA THR A 201 24.70 20.32 -16.21
C THR A 201 23.27 19.78 -16.21
N GLU A 202 22.50 20.15 -17.24
CA GLU A 202 21.14 19.65 -17.45
C GLU A 202 21.12 18.15 -17.79
N GLY A 203 20.00 17.48 -17.51
CA GLY A 203 19.85 16.07 -17.88
C GLY A 203 18.62 15.37 -17.34
N LEU A 204 18.01 15.87 -16.26
CA LEU A 204 16.77 15.29 -15.73
C LEU A 204 15.58 15.61 -16.66
N GLN A 205 14.85 14.58 -17.07
CA GLN A 205 13.63 14.69 -17.85
C GLN A 205 12.49 13.90 -17.20
N ILE A 206 11.27 14.40 -17.29
CA ILE A 206 10.05 13.72 -16.82
C ILE A 206 9.09 13.46 -17.98
N ARG A 207 8.31 12.40 -17.90
CA ARG A 207 7.29 12.09 -18.89
C ARG A 207 5.97 12.77 -18.54
N LYS A 208 5.58 13.77 -19.34
CA LYS A 208 4.33 14.52 -19.17
C LYS A 208 3.53 14.48 -20.47
N GLU A 209 2.30 13.97 -20.39
CA GLU A 209 1.38 13.88 -21.55
C GLU A 209 2.01 13.16 -22.76
N GLY A 210 2.76 12.09 -22.48
CA GLY A 210 3.45 11.30 -23.51
C GLY A 210 4.79 11.87 -23.98
N ASN A 211 5.16 13.08 -23.56
CA ASN A 211 6.38 13.78 -24.00
C ASN A 211 7.44 13.84 -22.89
N TRP A 212 8.71 13.81 -23.27
CA TRP A 212 9.84 14.08 -22.36
C TRP A 212 10.02 15.58 -22.16
N VAL A 213 9.88 16.05 -20.92
CA VAL A 213 10.02 17.46 -20.53
C VAL A 213 11.27 17.63 -19.65
N PRO A 214 12.21 18.52 -20.02
CA PRO A 214 13.40 18.76 -19.22
C PRO A 214 13.07 19.55 -17.95
N ILE A 215 13.69 19.16 -16.84
CA ILE A 215 13.67 19.93 -15.59
C ILE A 215 14.96 20.73 -15.49
N LYS A 216 14.83 22.04 -15.27
CA LYS A 216 15.94 22.94 -14.94
C LYS A 216 15.84 23.33 -13.46
N PRO A 217 16.59 22.66 -12.56
CA PRO A 217 16.56 22.99 -11.15
C PRO A 217 17.07 24.41 -10.91
N LEU A 218 16.45 25.13 -9.99
CA LEU A 218 16.99 26.38 -9.48
C LEU A 218 18.25 26.12 -8.65
N PRO A 219 19.18 27.08 -8.54
CA PRO A 219 20.34 26.94 -7.68
C PRO A 219 19.93 26.69 -6.22
N ASN A 220 20.54 25.69 -5.58
CA ASN A 220 20.31 25.32 -4.17
C ASN A 220 18.85 24.98 -3.85
N VAL A 221 18.16 24.36 -4.80
CA VAL A 221 16.78 23.91 -4.65
C VAL A 221 16.72 22.39 -4.85
N PHE A 222 15.88 21.73 -4.06
CA PHE A 222 15.59 20.31 -4.24
C PHE A 222 14.51 20.13 -5.29
N VAL A 223 14.69 19.13 -6.15
CA VAL A 223 13.60 18.53 -6.91
C VAL A 223 13.05 17.38 -6.08
N VAL A 224 11.74 17.36 -5.85
CA VAL A 224 11.05 16.33 -5.09
C VAL A 224 10.07 15.62 -6.01
N ASN A 225 10.02 14.29 -5.94
CA ASN A 225 9.02 13.51 -6.66
C ASN A 225 8.32 12.47 -5.81
N ILE A 226 7.10 12.15 -6.25
CA ILE A 226 6.26 11.09 -5.71
C ILE A 226 6.81 9.75 -6.19
N GLY A 227 6.97 8.79 -5.27
CA GLY A 227 7.32 7.40 -5.59
C GLY A 227 6.10 6.50 -5.71
N ASP A 228 6.28 5.31 -6.29
CA ASP A 228 5.21 4.33 -6.52
C ASP A 228 4.43 3.99 -5.25
N ILE A 229 5.13 3.87 -4.11
CA ILE A 229 4.50 3.66 -2.80
C ILE A 229 3.47 4.75 -2.51
N MET A 230 3.81 6.03 -2.72
CA MET A 230 2.88 7.14 -2.45
C MET A 230 1.75 7.21 -3.48
N GLU A 231 1.97 6.80 -4.73
CA GLU A 231 0.87 6.62 -5.70
C GLU A 231 -0.12 5.55 -5.19
N ILE A 232 0.38 4.43 -4.67
CA ILE A 232 -0.45 3.38 -4.07
C ILE A 232 -1.15 3.90 -2.80
N VAL A 233 -0.42 4.54 -1.86
CA VAL A 233 -0.99 5.14 -0.63
C VAL A 233 -2.08 6.13 -1.00
N SER A 234 -1.88 6.95 -2.02
CA SER A 234 -2.86 7.96 -2.40
C SER A 234 -4.01 7.41 -3.24
N ASN A 235 -4.06 6.10 -3.52
CA ASN A 235 -5.03 5.47 -4.43
C ASN A 235 -5.04 6.13 -5.82
N GLY A 236 -3.85 6.39 -6.37
CA GLY A 236 -3.68 7.01 -7.68
C GLY A 236 -4.01 8.50 -7.74
N ILE A 237 -4.30 9.16 -6.61
CA ILE A 237 -4.50 10.62 -6.56
C ILE A 237 -3.19 11.33 -6.87
N TYR A 238 -2.09 10.92 -6.24
CA TYR A 238 -0.75 11.41 -6.55
C TYR A 238 -0.07 10.47 -7.52
N ARG A 239 0.69 11.03 -8.46
CA ARG A 239 1.24 10.28 -9.59
C ARG A 239 2.74 10.11 -9.44
N SER A 240 3.20 8.87 -9.46
CA SER A 240 4.60 8.53 -9.71
C SER A 240 4.85 8.67 -11.20
N ILE A 241 5.79 9.54 -11.57
CA ILE A 241 6.02 9.91 -12.97
C ILE A 241 7.31 9.29 -13.46
N GLU A 242 7.22 8.63 -14.61
CA GLU A 242 8.38 8.13 -15.34
C GLU A 242 9.35 9.27 -15.63
N HIS A 243 10.62 9.07 -15.31
CA HIS A 243 11.67 10.08 -15.45
C HIS A 243 12.95 9.42 -15.95
N ARG A 244 13.89 10.20 -16.49
CA ARG A 244 15.19 9.71 -16.93
C ARG A 244 16.28 10.76 -16.74
N ALA A 245 17.52 10.32 -16.65
CA ALA A 245 18.70 11.20 -16.73
C ALA A 245 19.41 11.02 -18.09
N THR A 246 19.42 12.06 -18.92
CA THR A 246 20.14 12.05 -20.20
C THR A 246 21.59 12.50 -20.01
N VAL A 247 22.49 11.92 -20.80
CA VAL A 247 23.89 12.32 -20.88
C VAL A 247 24.12 13.27 -22.05
N ASN A 248 25.23 14.00 -22.01
CA ASN A 248 25.71 14.85 -23.09
C ASN A 248 27.20 14.56 -23.37
N ALA A 249 27.74 15.06 -24.47
CA ALA A 249 29.11 14.79 -24.90
C ALA A 249 30.16 15.77 -24.33
N GLU A 250 29.72 16.84 -23.65
CA GLU A 250 30.57 17.98 -23.30
C GLU A 250 30.99 17.97 -21.83
N GLU A 251 30.04 17.72 -20.93
CA GLU A 251 30.18 17.96 -19.49
C GLU A 251 29.58 16.79 -18.66
N GLU A 252 30.24 16.42 -17.57
CA GLU A 252 29.65 15.46 -16.62
C GLU A 252 28.47 16.06 -15.84
N ARG A 253 27.56 15.20 -15.39
CA ARG A 253 26.45 15.58 -14.50
C ARG A 253 26.56 14.86 -13.16
N LEU A 254 26.43 15.60 -12.07
CA LEU A 254 26.46 15.07 -10.71
C LEU A 254 25.16 15.40 -9.98
N SER A 255 24.57 14.39 -9.33
CA SER A 255 23.39 14.56 -8.48
C SER A 255 23.41 13.58 -7.31
N ILE A 256 22.77 13.95 -6.21
CA ILE A 256 22.48 13.04 -5.09
C ILE A 256 20.96 12.90 -4.93
N ALA A 257 20.49 11.66 -4.93
CA ALA A 257 19.09 11.32 -4.67
C ALA A 257 18.99 10.69 -3.27
N THR A 258 18.11 11.23 -2.45
CA THR A 258 17.75 10.69 -1.14
C THR A 258 16.34 10.11 -1.22
N PHE A 259 16.22 8.81 -0.98
CA PHE A 259 14.94 8.10 -0.98
C PHE A 259 14.40 8.02 0.45
N TYR A 260 13.12 8.35 0.61
CA TYR A 260 12.42 8.19 1.88
C TYR A 260 11.24 7.26 1.70
N SER A 261 11.16 6.22 2.52
CA SER A 261 10.02 5.30 2.59
C SER A 261 9.66 5.02 4.04
N SER A 262 8.36 4.83 4.31
CA SER A 262 7.89 4.27 5.58
C SER A 262 8.53 2.91 5.86
N LYS A 263 8.55 2.48 7.13
CA LYS A 263 9.08 1.17 7.52
C LYS A 263 8.54 0.08 6.59
N LEU A 264 9.41 -0.85 6.21
CA LEU A 264 9.13 -2.00 5.33
C LEU A 264 7.89 -2.81 5.75
N ASP A 265 7.45 -2.70 7.01
CA ASP A 265 6.27 -3.38 7.57
C ASP A 265 4.96 -2.56 7.53
N THR A 266 4.94 -1.39 6.87
CA THR A 266 3.76 -0.50 6.89
C THR A 266 2.77 -0.87 5.80
N VAL A 267 1.54 -1.25 6.18
CA VAL A 267 0.42 -1.44 5.25
C VAL A 267 -0.01 -0.07 4.71
N ILE A 268 0.01 0.06 3.39
CA ILE A 268 -0.26 1.30 2.64
C ILE A 268 -1.76 1.39 2.28
N VAL A 269 -2.49 2.39 2.79
CA VAL A 269 -3.93 2.61 2.47
C VAL A 269 -4.26 4.10 2.29
N SER A 270 -5.18 4.43 1.39
CA SER A 270 -5.61 5.80 1.07
C SER A 270 -6.62 6.37 2.06
N ALA A 271 -6.30 7.55 2.60
CA ALA A 271 -7.13 8.26 3.56
C ALA A 271 -8.28 9.01 2.86
N VAL A 272 -9.41 8.33 2.70
CA VAL A 272 -10.66 8.89 2.14
C VAL A 272 -11.48 9.60 3.24
N ASP A 273 -12.17 10.70 2.87
CA ASP A 273 -13.08 11.44 3.77
C ASP A 273 -14.50 10.86 3.73
N PHE A 274 -14.96 10.26 4.83
CA PHE A 274 -16.27 9.64 4.95
C PHE A 274 -17.43 10.58 4.59
N ARG A 275 -17.32 11.90 4.80
CA ARG A 275 -18.42 12.86 4.49
C ARG A 275 -18.77 12.86 3.01
N ARG A 276 -17.82 12.49 2.15
CA ARG A 276 -18.00 12.44 0.69
C ARG A 276 -18.54 11.11 0.21
N GLU A 277 -18.39 10.06 1.00
CA GLU A 277 -18.60 8.68 0.57
C GLU A 277 -19.83 8.02 1.19
N VAL A 278 -20.22 8.42 2.41
CA VAL A 278 -21.32 7.78 3.14
C VAL A 278 -22.38 8.77 3.62
N ASP A 279 -23.60 8.27 3.79
CA ASP A 279 -24.69 8.91 4.49
C ASP A 279 -24.93 8.20 5.83
N LEU A 280 -25.04 8.97 6.92
CA LEU A 280 -25.44 8.44 8.22
C LEU A 280 -26.95 8.14 8.17
N THR A 281 -27.33 6.88 8.39
CA THR A 281 -28.70 6.41 8.14
C THR A 281 -29.60 6.55 9.36
N TRP A 282 -29.10 6.18 10.55
CA TRP A 282 -29.82 6.30 11.82
C TRP A 282 -28.85 6.34 13.01
N GLY A 283 -29.36 6.71 14.18
CA GLY A 283 -28.62 6.74 15.45
C GLY A 283 -28.42 8.14 16.03
N ASP A 284 -28.90 9.19 15.38
CA ASP A 284 -28.70 10.59 15.77
C ASP A 284 -27.20 10.91 15.97
N HIS A 285 -26.81 11.28 17.20
CA HIS A 285 -25.42 11.56 17.58
C HIS A 285 -24.57 10.30 17.81
N ARG A 286 -25.11 9.09 17.58
CA ARG A 286 -24.39 7.82 17.76
C ARG A 286 -23.58 7.41 16.53
N ALA A 287 -23.91 7.94 15.36
CA ALA A 287 -23.04 7.88 14.20
C ALA A 287 -22.31 9.22 14.08
N GLN A 288 -20.98 9.22 14.09
CA GLN A 288 -20.21 10.46 13.97
C GLN A 288 -19.07 10.29 12.98
N ILE A 289 -18.81 11.36 12.22
CA ILE A 289 -17.61 11.48 11.40
C ILE A 289 -16.70 12.50 12.07
N LEU A 290 -15.52 12.03 12.45
CA LEU A 290 -14.52 12.71 13.27
C LEU A 290 -13.21 12.85 12.50
N ASP A 291 -12.21 13.46 13.13
CA ASP A 291 -10.84 13.57 12.61
C ASP A 291 -10.78 14.11 11.17
N GLY A 292 -11.53 15.20 10.94
CA GLY A 292 -11.59 15.84 9.62
C GLY A 292 -12.13 14.93 8.51
N GLY A 293 -12.94 13.92 8.82
CA GLY A 293 -13.49 13.00 7.83
C GLY A 293 -12.83 11.61 7.81
N LYS A 294 -11.73 11.41 8.53
CA LYS A 294 -10.90 10.19 8.43
C LYS A 294 -11.35 9.06 9.35
N LEU A 295 -12.18 9.37 10.34
CA LEU A 295 -12.69 8.39 11.31
C LEU A 295 -14.20 8.46 11.34
N LEU A 296 -14.86 7.31 11.21
CA LEU A 296 -16.28 7.18 11.49
C LEU A 296 -16.46 6.30 12.73
N THR A 297 -17.35 6.69 13.63
CA THR A 297 -17.73 5.89 14.80
C THR A 297 -19.22 5.56 14.77
N LEU A 298 -19.54 4.33 15.15
CA LEU A 298 -20.90 3.89 15.44
C LEU A 298 -20.97 3.50 16.91
N THR A 299 -21.92 4.07 17.64
CA THR A 299 -22.18 3.73 19.04
C THR A 299 -23.56 3.09 19.24
N LEU A 300 -23.65 2.29 20.30
CA LEU A 300 -24.87 1.59 20.72
C LEU A 300 -25.07 1.74 22.22
N ASP A 301 -26.28 2.14 22.60
CA ASP A 301 -26.77 2.16 23.97
C ASP A 301 -28.20 1.59 24.05
N LYS A 302 -28.79 1.58 25.26
CA LYS A 302 -30.13 1.01 25.50
C LYS A 302 -31.24 1.63 24.63
N THR A 303 -31.04 2.84 24.14
CA THR A 303 -32.01 3.61 23.36
C THR A 303 -31.96 3.23 21.89
N SER A 304 -30.75 3.11 21.34
CA SER A 304 -30.55 2.93 19.91
C SER A 304 -29.12 2.49 19.60
N GLY A 305 -28.99 1.78 18.48
CA GLY A 305 -27.72 1.64 17.79
C GLY A 305 -27.50 2.79 16.79
N SER A 306 -26.73 2.50 15.75
CA SER A 306 -26.46 3.45 14.68
C SER A 306 -26.01 2.74 13.40
N GLY A 307 -26.02 3.45 12.28
CA GLY A 307 -25.52 2.90 11.01
C GLY A 307 -25.33 3.94 9.92
N PHE A 308 -24.63 3.55 8.86
CA PHE A 308 -24.40 4.35 7.67
C PHE A 308 -24.54 3.49 6.41
N CYS A 309 -24.66 4.16 5.26
CA CYS A 309 -24.60 3.52 3.95
C CYS A 309 -23.74 4.33 2.98
N SER A 310 -23.21 3.69 1.94
CA SER A 310 -22.51 4.42 0.87
C SER A 310 -23.48 5.28 0.06
N LYS A 311 -23.02 6.46 -0.33
CA LYS A 311 -23.76 7.36 -1.23
C LYS A 311 -23.94 6.75 -2.62
N ARG A 312 -22.94 5.98 -3.05
CA ARG A 312 -22.91 5.32 -4.36
C ARG A 312 -23.36 3.87 -4.26
N GLU A 313 -23.89 3.40 -5.38
CA GLU A 313 -24.15 1.99 -5.64
C GLU A 313 -23.04 1.41 -6.51
N TYR A 314 -22.78 0.12 -6.33
CA TYR A 314 -21.73 -0.58 -7.04
C TYR A 314 -22.27 -1.86 -7.67
N LEU A 315 -21.78 -2.19 -8.86
CA LEU A 315 -22.03 -3.48 -9.51
C LEU A 315 -20.70 -4.09 -9.88
N PHE A 316 -20.18 -4.94 -8.99
CA PHE A 316 -18.81 -5.45 -8.94
C PHE A 316 -17.76 -4.42 -8.50
N GLY A 317 -16.69 -4.92 -7.89
CA GLY A 317 -15.57 -4.15 -7.38
C GLY A 317 -14.78 -4.86 -6.29
N ARG A 318 -13.73 -4.22 -5.83
CA ARG A 318 -13.08 -4.50 -4.55
C ARG A 318 -13.35 -3.34 -3.60
N ILE A 319 -13.91 -3.67 -2.44
CA ILE A 319 -14.30 -2.69 -1.42
C ILE A 319 -13.63 -3.08 -0.11
N ASP A 320 -12.78 -2.20 0.38
CA ASP A 320 -11.96 -2.35 1.57
C ASP A 320 -12.44 -1.34 2.63
N MET A 321 -12.52 -1.79 3.89
CA MET A 321 -12.80 -0.94 5.04
C MET A 321 -11.94 -1.41 6.21
N GLU A 322 -11.29 -0.49 6.92
CA GLU A 322 -10.66 -0.81 8.19
C GLU A 322 -11.66 -0.69 9.33
N LEU A 323 -11.80 -1.76 10.12
CA LEU A 323 -12.66 -1.79 11.30
C LEU A 323 -11.82 -2.09 12.55
N LYS A 324 -12.17 -1.42 13.65
CA LYS A 324 -11.78 -1.81 15.00
C LYS A 324 -13.05 -2.02 15.82
N LEU A 325 -13.23 -3.23 16.34
CA LEU A 325 -14.48 -3.67 16.96
C LEU A 325 -14.62 -3.19 18.41
N VAL A 326 -15.79 -3.44 19.00
CA VAL A 326 -16.12 -3.02 20.37
C VAL A 326 -15.23 -3.75 21.37
N ALA A 327 -14.38 -2.99 22.07
CA ALA A 327 -13.52 -3.50 23.13
C ALA A 327 -14.28 -3.84 24.42
N GLY A 328 -13.70 -4.68 25.27
CA GLY A 328 -14.29 -5.09 26.54
C GLY A 328 -15.45 -6.07 26.37
N ASP A 329 -16.48 -5.96 27.23
CA ASP A 329 -17.66 -6.82 27.14
C ASP A 329 -18.56 -6.32 26.02
N SER A 330 -18.57 -7.04 24.91
CA SER A 330 -19.34 -6.75 23.71
C SER A 330 -20.46 -7.77 23.49
N ALA A 331 -20.77 -8.60 24.50
CA ALA A 331 -21.76 -9.65 24.36
C ALA A 331 -23.13 -9.09 23.94
N GLY A 332 -23.81 -9.83 23.05
CA GLY A 332 -25.10 -9.47 22.48
C GLY A 332 -25.06 -8.36 21.42
N THR A 333 -23.91 -7.74 21.16
CA THR A 333 -23.76 -6.73 20.10
C THR A 333 -23.38 -7.38 18.76
N VAL A 334 -23.82 -6.76 17.66
CA VAL A 334 -23.42 -7.11 16.29
C VAL A 334 -22.98 -5.85 15.57
N THR A 335 -21.73 -5.86 15.11
CA THR A 335 -21.23 -4.89 14.12
C THR A 335 -21.37 -5.50 12.74
N THR A 336 -21.94 -4.79 11.77
CA THR A 336 -22.14 -5.31 10.40
C THR A 336 -21.29 -4.51 9.40
N TYR A 337 -20.89 -5.15 8.32
CA TYR A 337 -20.32 -4.51 7.14
C TYR A 337 -20.71 -5.36 5.93
N TYR A 338 -21.62 -4.84 5.10
CA TYR A 338 -22.27 -5.66 4.09
C TYR A 338 -22.63 -4.87 2.84
N LEU A 339 -22.82 -5.57 1.73
CA LEU A 339 -23.43 -5.02 0.52
C LEU A 339 -24.88 -5.47 0.44
N TYR A 340 -25.78 -4.59 0.04
CA TYR A 340 -27.21 -4.89 -0.08
C TYR A 340 -27.85 -4.15 -1.26
N SER A 341 -28.70 -4.86 -2.01
CA SER A 341 -29.53 -4.26 -3.08
C SER A 341 -30.95 -4.01 -2.59
N GLU A 342 -31.48 -2.82 -2.83
CA GLU A 342 -32.83 -2.43 -2.39
C GLU A 342 -33.93 -2.99 -3.33
N ALA A 343 -34.23 -4.30 -3.19
CA ALA A 343 -35.24 -5.00 -3.98
C ALA A 343 -35.93 -6.13 -3.17
N PRO A 344 -37.16 -6.54 -3.50
CA PRO A 344 -37.85 -7.63 -2.82
C PRO A 344 -37.07 -8.97 -2.82
N ASN A 345 -36.34 -9.23 -3.91
CA ASN A 345 -35.45 -10.38 -4.06
C ASN A 345 -33.99 -9.91 -3.99
N HIS A 346 -33.63 -9.23 -2.90
CA HIS A 346 -32.33 -8.61 -2.74
C HIS A 346 -31.18 -9.62 -2.88
N ASP A 347 -30.06 -9.13 -3.40
CA ASP A 347 -28.76 -9.73 -3.22
C ASP A 347 -28.06 -9.03 -2.05
N GLU A 348 -27.27 -9.80 -1.28
CA GLU A 348 -26.53 -9.27 -0.12
C GLU A 348 -25.27 -10.11 0.17
N ILE A 349 -24.22 -9.44 0.67
CA ILE A 349 -22.90 -10.02 0.96
C ILE A 349 -22.42 -9.52 2.32
N ASP A 350 -22.30 -10.42 3.30
CA ASP A 350 -22.23 -10.01 4.71
C ASP A 350 -20.89 -10.30 5.38
N PHE A 351 -20.38 -9.31 6.12
CA PHE A 351 -19.64 -9.52 7.35
C PHE A 351 -20.51 -9.09 8.54
N GLU A 352 -20.66 -9.97 9.53
CA GLU A 352 -21.24 -9.64 10.82
C GLU A 352 -20.29 -10.08 11.94
N PHE A 353 -19.93 -9.17 12.82
CA PHE A 353 -19.03 -9.42 13.94
C PHE A 353 -19.85 -9.55 15.21
N LEU A 354 -19.87 -10.76 15.76
CA LEU A 354 -20.64 -11.10 16.95
C LEU A 354 -19.74 -10.90 18.17
N GLY A 355 -20.12 -9.93 19.00
CA GLY A 355 -19.37 -9.62 20.22
C GLY A 355 -19.48 -10.72 21.28
N ASN A 356 -18.59 -10.65 22.25
CA ASN A 356 -18.46 -11.66 23.30
C ASN A 356 -18.10 -11.01 24.65
N LYS A 357 -18.09 -11.81 25.71
CA LYS A 357 -17.64 -11.34 27.03
C LYS A 357 -16.18 -10.93 26.97
N SER A 358 -15.77 -10.01 27.87
CA SER A 358 -14.37 -9.62 28.01
C SER A 358 -13.44 -10.83 28.12
N GLY A 359 -12.41 -10.88 27.26
CA GLY A 359 -11.42 -11.96 27.21
C GLY A 359 -11.84 -13.19 26.39
N GLU A 360 -13.07 -13.25 25.88
CA GLU A 360 -13.55 -14.31 24.99
C GLU A 360 -13.49 -13.86 23.53
N PRO A 361 -13.23 -14.77 22.57
CA PRO A 361 -13.00 -14.39 21.18
C PRO A 361 -14.27 -13.90 20.47
N TYR A 362 -14.10 -12.92 19.60
CA TYR A 362 -15.10 -12.49 18.61
C TYR A 362 -15.36 -13.57 17.56
N ILE A 363 -16.58 -13.61 17.03
CA ILE A 363 -16.93 -14.44 15.87
C ILE A 363 -17.18 -13.54 14.67
N VAL A 364 -16.51 -13.84 13.56
CA VAL A 364 -16.83 -13.28 12.25
C VAL A 364 -17.79 -14.22 11.54
N HIS A 365 -18.95 -13.69 11.21
CA HIS A 365 -19.98 -14.37 10.45
C HIS A 365 -20.00 -13.82 9.02
N THR A 366 -20.06 -14.71 8.03
CA THR A 366 -20.25 -14.33 6.63
C THR A 366 -21.48 -15.00 6.06
N ASN A 367 -22.19 -14.30 5.18
CA ASN A 367 -23.36 -14.83 4.50
C ASN A 367 -23.47 -14.26 3.08
N VAL A 368 -24.25 -14.94 2.24
CA VAL A 368 -24.50 -14.52 0.85
C VAL A 368 -25.96 -14.78 0.51
N TYR A 369 -26.70 -13.70 0.30
CA TYR A 369 -28.06 -13.74 -0.23
C TYR A 369 -28.03 -13.56 -1.73
N THR A 370 -28.81 -14.39 -2.40
CA THR A 370 -29.04 -14.29 -3.84
C THR A 370 -30.52 -14.41 -4.10
N GLN A 371 -31.12 -13.42 -4.75
CA GLN A 371 -32.56 -13.39 -5.04
C GLN A 371 -33.42 -13.57 -3.78
N GLY A 372 -33.06 -12.90 -2.68
CA GLY A 372 -33.73 -12.95 -1.38
C GLY A 372 -33.46 -14.22 -0.58
N LYS A 373 -32.58 -15.12 -1.05
CA LYS A 373 -32.28 -16.38 -0.38
C LYS A 373 -30.85 -16.41 0.16
N GLY A 374 -30.74 -16.35 1.49
CA GLY A 374 -29.51 -16.55 2.26
C GLY A 374 -29.29 -18.02 2.61
N ASP A 375 -29.24 -18.30 3.91
CA ASP A 375 -28.92 -19.59 4.53
C ASP A 375 -27.51 -20.14 4.20
N LYS A 376 -26.53 -19.25 3.98
CA LYS A 376 -25.16 -19.62 3.58
C LYS A 376 -24.13 -19.16 4.60
N GLU A 377 -24.43 -19.33 5.87
CA GLU A 377 -23.64 -18.88 6.99
C GLU A 377 -22.33 -19.65 7.13
N GLN A 378 -21.22 -18.92 7.28
CA GLN A 378 -19.93 -19.47 7.74
C GLN A 378 -19.41 -18.60 8.87
N GLN A 379 -18.91 -19.23 9.94
CA GLN A 379 -18.41 -18.52 11.11
C GLN A 379 -16.95 -18.87 11.38
N PHE A 380 -16.18 -17.87 11.79
CA PHE A 380 -14.75 -17.97 12.04
C PHE A 380 -14.36 -17.22 13.33
N TYR A 381 -13.39 -17.75 14.06
CA TYR A 381 -12.57 -16.92 14.93
C TYR A 381 -11.53 -16.15 14.11
N LEU A 382 -10.97 -15.09 14.68
CA LEU A 382 -9.83 -14.38 14.10
C LEU A 382 -8.52 -14.85 14.74
N TRP A 383 -7.41 -14.72 14.03
CA TRP A 383 -6.06 -15.05 14.50
C TRP A 383 -5.39 -13.89 15.25
N PHE A 384 -6.17 -12.89 15.63
CA PHE A 384 -5.79 -11.69 16.39
C PHE A 384 -7.01 -11.18 17.16
N ASP A 385 -6.79 -10.25 18.11
CA ASP A 385 -7.87 -9.53 18.79
C ASP A 385 -8.34 -8.34 17.92
N PRO A 386 -9.57 -8.36 17.37
CA PRO A 386 -10.06 -7.31 16.48
C PRO A 386 -10.46 -6.01 17.20
N THR A 387 -10.31 -5.94 18.53
CA THR A 387 -10.62 -4.77 19.34
C THR A 387 -9.39 -3.91 19.64
N ASP A 388 -8.18 -4.49 19.53
CA ASP A 388 -6.91 -3.82 19.83
C ASP A 388 -6.50 -2.84 18.72
N ASN A 389 -6.59 -3.27 17.46
CA ASN A 389 -6.12 -2.52 16.29
C ASN A 389 -7.15 -2.52 15.15
N PHE A 390 -6.95 -1.62 14.19
CA PHE A 390 -7.70 -1.64 12.94
C PHE A 390 -7.20 -2.79 12.05
N HIS A 391 -8.14 -3.52 11.45
CA HIS A 391 -7.88 -4.56 10.47
C HIS A 391 -8.72 -4.31 9.22
N THR A 392 -8.20 -4.69 8.05
CA THR A 392 -8.89 -4.47 6.78
C THR A 392 -9.82 -5.64 6.47
N TYR A 393 -11.11 -5.33 6.27
CA TYR A 393 -12.12 -6.28 5.84
C TYR A 393 -12.53 -5.95 4.40
N SER A 394 -12.27 -6.89 3.50
CA SER A 394 -12.44 -6.69 2.07
C SER A 394 -13.49 -7.60 1.48
N ILE A 395 -14.32 -7.04 0.61
CA ILE A 395 -15.21 -7.78 -0.29
C ILE A 395 -14.73 -7.54 -1.71
N LEU A 396 -14.19 -8.58 -2.34
CA LEU A 396 -13.94 -8.59 -3.77
C LEU A 396 -15.08 -9.33 -4.45
N TRP A 397 -15.84 -8.62 -5.27
CA TRP A 397 -17.00 -9.11 -5.98
C TRP A 397 -16.82 -8.85 -7.47
N ASN A 398 -16.69 -9.91 -8.27
CA ASN A 398 -16.57 -9.81 -9.72
C ASN A 398 -17.53 -10.80 -10.40
N PRO A 399 -17.65 -10.78 -11.74
CA PRO A 399 -18.58 -11.66 -12.46
C PRO A 399 -18.33 -13.16 -12.24
N GLN A 400 -17.15 -13.56 -11.74
CA GLN A 400 -16.79 -14.95 -11.54
C GLN A 400 -16.95 -15.43 -10.09
N ARG A 401 -16.81 -14.54 -9.10
CA ARG A 401 -16.80 -14.92 -7.68
C ARG A 401 -16.89 -13.72 -6.73
N ILE A 402 -17.22 -14.04 -5.48
CA ILE A 402 -17.04 -13.19 -4.30
C ILE A 402 -15.90 -13.78 -3.47
N ILE A 403 -15.00 -12.94 -2.96
CA ILE A 403 -13.94 -13.30 -2.03
C ILE A 403 -14.06 -12.39 -0.82
N PHE A 404 -14.17 -13.00 0.36
CA PHE A 404 -14.10 -12.32 1.65
C PHE A 404 -12.67 -12.39 2.14
N LEU A 405 -12.05 -11.25 2.44
CA LEU A 405 -10.70 -11.19 2.97
C LEU A 405 -10.62 -10.43 4.29
N VAL A 406 -9.69 -10.86 5.13
CA VAL A 406 -9.24 -10.15 6.34
C VAL A 406 -7.74 -9.93 6.19
N ASP A 407 -7.29 -8.67 6.13
CA ASP A 407 -5.89 -8.29 5.87
C ASP A 407 -5.29 -9.00 4.64
N ASN A 408 -6.04 -9.02 3.52
CA ASN A 408 -5.69 -9.74 2.29
C ASN A 408 -5.58 -11.28 2.42
N ILE A 409 -6.01 -11.87 3.53
CA ILE A 409 -6.11 -13.32 3.72
C ILE A 409 -7.54 -13.75 3.36
N PRO A 410 -7.76 -14.57 2.32
CA PRO A 410 -9.08 -15.03 1.96
C PRO A 410 -9.61 -15.98 3.04
N ILE A 411 -10.78 -15.66 3.60
CA ILE A 411 -11.46 -16.51 4.60
C ILE A 411 -12.59 -17.32 3.97
N ARG A 412 -13.15 -16.83 2.86
CA ARG A 412 -14.25 -17.46 2.12
C ARG A 412 -14.22 -17.02 0.67
N VAL A 413 -14.56 -17.96 -0.22
CA VAL A 413 -14.84 -17.67 -1.63
C VAL A 413 -16.25 -18.21 -1.97
N TYR A 414 -16.98 -17.51 -2.82
CA TYR A 414 -18.28 -17.95 -3.33
C TYR A 414 -18.30 -17.76 -4.84
N ASN A 415 -18.37 -18.83 -5.62
CA ASN A 415 -18.20 -18.74 -7.08
C ASN A 415 -19.53 -18.51 -7.79
N ASN A 416 -19.46 -17.87 -8.94
CA ASN A 416 -20.56 -17.81 -9.88
C ASN A 416 -20.75 -19.19 -10.54
N ASP A 417 -21.83 -19.87 -10.16
CA ASP A 417 -22.29 -21.12 -10.75
C ASP A 417 -23.67 -20.97 -11.45
N GLU A 418 -23.96 -19.78 -12.01
CA GLU A 418 -25.20 -19.51 -12.75
C GLU A 418 -25.40 -20.50 -13.91
N SER A 419 -24.33 -20.93 -14.56
CA SER A 419 -24.36 -21.97 -15.61
C SER A 419 -24.91 -23.31 -15.13
N SER A 420 -24.85 -23.57 -13.82
CA SER A 420 -25.39 -24.76 -13.15
C SER A 420 -26.75 -24.51 -12.46
N GLY A 421 -27.36 -23.33 -12.70
CA GLY A 421 -28.65 -22.92 -12.15
C GLY A 421 -28.60 -22.44 -10.70
N ILE A 422 -27.43 -22.04 -10.20
CA ILE A 422 -27.27 -21.45 -8.86
C ILE A 422 -27.19 -19.93 -9.03
N PRO A 423 -28.13 -19.15 -8.47
CA PRO A 423 -28.09 -17.70 -8.57
C PRO A 423 -26.80 -17.09 -8.01
N PHE A 424 -26.36 -15.99 -8.61
CA PHE A 424 -25.21 -15.20 -8.17
C PHE A 424 -25.54 -13.70 -8.36
N PRO A 425 -25.02 -12.79 -7.52
CA PRO A 425 -25.32 -11.37 -7.65
C PRO A 425 -24.58 -10.78 -8.84
N THR A 426 -25.17 -10.88 -10.04
CA THR A 426 -24.61 -10.31 -11.28
C THR A 426 -25.39 -9.10 -11.81
N LYS A 427 -26.58 -8.84 -11.27
CA LYS A 427 -27.57 -7.94 -11.89
C LYS A 427 -27.99 -6.76 -11.03
N GLN A 428 -27.99 -6.93 -9.71
CA GLN A 428 -28.50 -5.92 -8.79
C GLN A 428 -27.33 -5.10 -8.25
N PRO A 429 -27.27 -3.79 -8.53
CA PRO A 429 -26.29 -2.92 -7.90
C PRO A 429 -26.58 -2.85 -6.40
N MET A 430 -25.52 -2.78 -5.60
CA MET A 430 -25.60 -2.80 -4.14
C MET A 430 -24.95 -1.56 -3.55
N LYS A 431 -25.54 -1.02 -2.48
CA LYS A 431 -24.85 -0.09 -1.59
C LYS A 431 -24.12 -0.88 -0.51
N ILE A 432 -23.10 -0.24 0.05
CA ILE A 432 -22.42 -0.72 1.24
C ILE A 432 -23.17 -0.18 2.44
N TYR A 433 -23.36 -1.00 3.45
CA TYR A 433 -23.99 -0.66 4.70
C TYR A 433 -23.11 -1.13 5.87
N SER A 434 -23.24 -0.43 6.99
CA SER A 434 -22.68 -0.87 8.25
C SER A 434 -23.53 -0.35 9.39
N SER A 435 -23.69 -1.15 10.43
CA SER A 435 -24.49 -0.83 11.61
C SER A 435 -23.91 -1.48 12.85
N LEU A 436 -24.20 -0.88 14.01
CA LEU A 436 -23.96 -1.47 15.31
C LEU A 436 -25.29 -1.56 16.06
N TRP A 437 -25.70 -2.77 16.43
CA TRP A 437 -27.01 -3.01 17.05
C TRP A 437 -27.00 -4.21 18.01
N ASN A 438 -28.03 -4.33 18.83
CA ASN A 438 -28.21 -5.43 19.77
C ASN A 438 -28.95 -6.60 19.12
N ALA A 439 -28.36 -7.80 19.19
CA ALA A 439 -28.93 -9.04 18.68
C ALA A 439 -28.92 -10.14 19.77
N ASP A 440 -29.40 -9.78 20.96
CA ASP A 440 -29.49 -10.65 22.16
C ASP A 440 -30.09 -12.04 21.90
N GLN A 441 -30.92 -12.17 20.88
CA GLN A 441 -31.61 -13.41 20.57
C GLN A 441 -30.68 -14.48 19.99
N TRP A 442 -29.51 -14.11 19.43
CA TRP A 442 -28.67 -15.07 18.72
C TRP A 442 -27.16 -14.78 18.72
N ALA A 443 -26.71 -13.53 18.89
CA ALA A 443 -25.31 -13.15 18.65
C ALA A 443 -24.29 -13.93 19.49
N THR A 444 -24.40 -13.88 20.83
CA THR A 444 -23.37 -14.47 21.70
C THR A 444 -23.83 -15.80 22.26
N ARG A 445 -23.08 -16.86 21.93
CA ARG A 445 -23.40 -18.26 22.29
C ARG A 445 -24.82 -18.67 21.89
N GLY A 446 -25.24 -18.30 20.68
CA GLY A 446 -26.59 -18.58 20.18
C GLY A 446 -27.69 -17.87 20.97
N GLY A 447 -27.39 -16.71 21.55
CA GLY A 447 -28.33 -15.90 22.34
C GLY A 447 -28.40 -16.24 23.82
N LEU A 448 -27.55 -17.13 24.33
CA LEU A 448 -27.52 -17.46 25.77
C LEU A 448 -26.93 -16.34 26.63
N VAL A 449 -26.05 -15.52 26.06
CA VAL A 449 -25.45 -14.37 26.75
C VAL A 449 -26.07 -13.10 26.21
N LYS A 450 -26.60 -12.27 27.11
CA LYS A 450 -27.29 -11.00 26.80
C LYS A 450 -26.34 -9.82 26.97
N THR A 451 -26.65 -8.71 26.30
CA THR A 451 -25.90 -7.46 26.44
C THR A 451 -25.97 -6.93 27.86
N ASN A 452 -24.80 -6.73 28.45
CA ASN A 452 -24.69 -6.02 29.71
C ASN A 452 -24.67 -4.51 29.45
N TRP A 453 -25.84 -3.91 29.47
CA TRP A 453 -25.99 -2.49 29.18
C TRP A 453 -25.36 -1.52 30.21
N SER A 454 -24.78 -1.99 31.33
CA SER A 454 -23.94 -1.12 32.18
C SER A 454 -22.64 -0.72 31.49
N GLU A 455 -22.20 -1.50 30.49
CA GLU A 455 -20.98 -1.28 29.72
C GLU A 455 -21.19 -0.34 28.51
N ALA A 456 -22.42 0.12 28.29
CA ALA A 456 -22.70 1.08 27.22
C ALA A 456 -22.05 2.46 27.52
N PRO A 457 -21.62 3.21 26.49
CA PRO A 457 -21.83 2.94 25.07
C PRO A 457 -20.81 1.97 24.47
N PHE A 458 -21.32 1.01 23.70
CA PHE A 458 -20.49 0.16 22.84
C PHE A 458 -20.09 0.95 21.60
N THR A 459 -18.82 0.92 21.20
CA THR A 459 -18.33 1.75 20.07
C THR A 459 -17.51 0.91 19.10
N ALA A 460 -17.89 0.95 17.82
CA ALA A 460 -17.11 0.43 16.70
C ALA A 460 -16.53 1.59 15.88
N TYR A 461 -15.33 1.39 15.34
CA TYR A 461 -14.55 2.42 14.64
C TYR A 461 -14.25 1.99 13.21
N TYR A 462 -14.31 2.94 12.28
CA TYR A 462 -14.13 2.73 10.84
C TYR A 462 -13.15 3.74 10.28
N LYS A 463 -12.22 3.28 9.43
CA LYS A 463 -11.23 4.11 8.72
C LYS A 463 -11.00 3.60 7.29
N ASN A 464 -10.32 4.43 6.51
CA ASN A 464 -9.70 4.03 5.24
C ASN A 464 -10.66 3.32 4.27
N PHE A 465 -11.88 3.85 4.12
CA PHE A 465 -12.83 3.35 3.14
C PHE A 465 -12.27 3.47 1.72
N ASN A 466 -12.16 2.36 0.99
CA ASN A 466 -11.70 2.36 -0.39
C ASN A 466 -12.58 1.46 -1.26
N ALA A 467 -13.09 1.99 -2.37
CA ALA A 467 -13.92 1.26 -3.31
C ALA A 467 -13.37 1.40 -4.74
N ASP A 468 -12.52 0.45 -5.16
CA ASP A 468 -12.16 0.25 -6.57
C ASP A 468 -13.25 -0.61 -7.21
N ALA A 469 -14.31 0.04 -7.66
CA ALA A 469 -15.56 -0.62 -8.04
C ALA A 469 -16.25 0.07 -9.21
N CYS A 470 -17.11 -0.68 -9.91
CA CYS A 470 -17.95 -0.10 -10.94
C CYS A 470 -19.11 0.65 -10.28
N VAL A 471 -19.05 1.97 -10.32
CA VAL A 471 -20.14 2.82 -9.84
C VAL A 471 -21.34 2.65 -10.78
N TRP A 472 -22.48 2.31 -10.20
CA TRP A 472 -23.76 2.27 -10.89
C TRP A 472 -24.45 3.63 -10.78
N SER A 473 -24.80 4.22 -11.91
CA SER A 473 -25.54 5.48 -11.95
C SER A 473 -26.41 5.56 -13.20
N SER A 474 -27.64 6.02 -13.03
CA SER A 474 -28.59 6.29 -14.13
C SER A 474 -28.79 5.11 -15.08
N GLY A 475 -28.83 3.89 -14.54
CA GLY A 475 -29.02 2.65 -15.31
C GLY A 475 -27.78 2.17 -16.08
N SER A 476 -26.60 2.73 -15.79
CA SER A 476 -25.34 2.37 -16.45
C SER A 476 -24.21 2.13 -15.44
N SER A 477 -23.28 1.24 -15.79
CA SER A 477 -22.10 0.93 -14.99
C SER A 477 -20.87 1.67 -15.53
N SER A 478 -20.09 2.29 -14.64
CA SER A 478 -18.86 3.02 -15.00
C SER A 478 -17.80 2.15 -15.68
N CYS A 479 -17.88 0.82 -15.56
CA CYS A 479 -16.93 -0.12 -16.15
C CYS A 479 -17.16 -0.42 -17.65
N HIS A 480 -18.06 0.30 -18.33
CA HIS A 480 -18.22 0.19 -19.79
C HIS A 480 -17.08 0.86 -20.58
N SER A 481 -16.21 1.64 -19.93
CA SER A 481 -15.06 2.26 -20.60
C SER A 481 -13.99 1.22 -20.92
N LYS A 482 -13.67 1.02 -22.21
CA LYS A 482 -12.62 0.10 -22.71
C LYS A 482 -11.19 0.46 -22.27
N THR A 483 -11.02 1.43 -21.37
CA THR A 483 -9.74 2.08 -21.06
C THR A 483 -9.16 1.72 -19.69
N SER A 484 -9.83 0.92 -18.86
CA SER A 484 -9.32 0.51 -17.55
C SER A 484 -9.50 -0.98 -17.32
N SER A 485 -8.44 -1.77 -17.53
CA SER A 485 -8.39 -3.17 -17.08
C SER A 485 -8.16 -3.18 -15.56
N ASN A 486 -9.25 -3.10 -14.77
CA ASN A 486 -9.12 -3.14 -13.31
C ASN A 486 -8.75 -4.57 -12.89
N ALA A 487 -7.68 -4.72 -12.11
CA ALA A 487 -7.12 -6.02 -11.74
C ALA A 487 -8.14 -6.96 -11.05
N TRP A 488 -9.07 -6.39 -10.27
CA TRP A 488 -10.09 -7.14 -9.55
C TRP A 488 -11.13 -7.83 -10.45
N GLN A 489 -11.35 -7.35 -11.69
CA GLN A 489 -12.42 -7.86 -12.59
C GLN A 489 -12.26 -9.34 -12.93
N THR A 490 -11.02 -9.80 -13.04
CA THR A 490 -10.67 -11.20 -13.32
C THR A 490 -9.93 -11.85 -12.17
N GLN A 491 -9.81 -11.17 -11.02
CA GLN A 491 -9.06 -11.67 -9.89
C GLN A 491 -9.66 -12.97 -9.36
N GLY A 492 -8.82 -13.99 -9.27
CA GLY A 492 -9.11 -15.26 -8.64
C GLY A 492 -8.33 -15.41 -7.33
N ILE A 493 -8.27 -16.65 -6.84
CA ILE A 493 -7.35 -17.05 -5.78
C ILE A 493 -6.22 -17.86 -6.40
N ASP A 494 -4.98 -17.49 -6.10
CA ASP A 494 -3.81 -18.20 -6.61
C ASP A 494 -3.48 -19.45 -5.75
N ALA A 495 -2.31 -20.07 -5.96
CA ALA A 495 -1.89 -21.21 -5.14
C ALA A 495 -1.63 -20.84 -3.67
N ASN A 496 -1.13 -19.64 -3.40
CA ASN A 496 -0.81 -19.16 -2.06
C ASN A 496 -2.08 -18.81 -1.28
N ASP A 497 -3.00 -18.08 -1.90
CA ASP A 497 -4.32 -17.76 -1.37
C ASP A 497 -5.11 -19.01 -1.00
N ARG A 498 -5.04 -20.06 -1.84
CA ARG A 498 -5.66 -21.36 -1.53
C ARG A 498 -5.05 -22.04 -0.31
N ARG A 499 -3.74 -21.90 -0.06
CA ARG A 499 -3.10 -22.41 1.16
C ARG A 499 -3.56 -21.65 2.39
N LYS A 500 -3.60 -20.32 2.31
CA LYS A 500 -4.11 -19.44 3.36
C LYS A 500 -5.58 -19.73 3.70
N LEU A 501 -6.45 -19.80 2.70
CA LEU A 501 -7.87 -20.17 2.87
C LEU A 501 -8.03 -21.51 3.58
N ARG A 502 -7.28 -22.53 3.17
CA ARG A 502 -7.30 -23.85 3.85
C ARG A 502 -6.84 -23.78 5.30
N TRP A 503 -5.85 -22.94 5.61
CA TRP A 503 -5.40 -22.72 6.98
C TRP A 503 -6.50 -22.07 7.82
N VAL A 504 -7.14 -21.00 7.32
CA VAL A 504 -8.30 -20.37 7.99
C VAL A 504 -9.41 -21.38 8.25
N GLN A 505 -9.81 -22.13 7.22
CA GLN A 505 -10.86 -23.13 7.31
C GLN A 505 -10.54 -24.26 8.30
N LYS A 506 -9.27 -24.67 8.39
CA LYS A 506 -8.86 -25.77 9.27
C LYS A 506 -8.81 -25.36 10.73
N TYR A 507 -8.30 -24.16 11.02
CA TYR A 507 -7.95 -23.74 12.38
C TYR A 507 -8.92 -22.74 13.02
N TYR A 508 -9.66 -21.99 12.19
CA TYR A 508 -10.46 -20.85 12.68
C TYR A 508 -11.94 -20.96 12.34
N MET A 509 -12.34 -21.76 11.35
CA MET A 509 -13.75 -21.95 11.01
C MET A 509 -14.46 -22.81 12.07
N ILE A 510 -15.56 -22.29 12.62
CA ILE A 510 -16.36 -22.93 13.68
C ILE A 510 -17.74 -23.38 13.21
N TYR A 511 -18.27 -22.78 12.14
CA TYR A 511 -19.52 -23.19 11.51
C TYR A 511 -19.41 -23.08 9.98
N ASN A 512 -20.00 -24.04 9.28
CA ASN A 512 -20.06 -24.06 7.82
C ASN A 512 -21.37 -24.71 7.37
N TYR A 513 -22.28 -23.91 6.80
CA TYR A 513 -23.57 -24.36 6.29
C TYR A 513 -23.45 -25.53 5.29
N CYS A 514 -22.37 -25.62 4.52
CA CYS A 514 -22.13 -26.70 3.55
C CYS A 514 -22.06 -28.10 4.20
N LEU A 515 -21.75 -28.17 5.50
CA LEU A 515 -21.64 -29.42 6.27
C LEU A 515 -22.80 -29.62 7.26
N ASP A 516 -23.73 -28.67 7.34
CA ASP A 516 -24.87 -28.73 8.26
C ASP A 516 -26.01 -29.58 7.69
N LEU A 517 -25.90 -30.89 7.84
CA LEU A 517 -26.94 -31.83 7.42
C LEU A 517 -28.24 -31.73 8.24
N LYS A 518 -28.19 -31.09 9.42
CA LYS A 518 -29.40 -30.86 10.22
C LYS A 518 -30.25 -29.76 9.56
N ARG A 519 -29.60 -28.70 9.08
CA ARG A 519 -30.26 -27.64 8.30
C ARG A 519 -30.58 -28.05 6.87
N PHE A 520 -29.71 -28.86 6.24
CA PHE A 520 -29.88 -29.36 4.88
C PHE A 520 -30.04 -30.89 4.82
N PRO A 521 -31.17 -31.45 5.29
CA PRO A 521 -31.37 -32.90 5.36
C PRO A 521 -31.48 -33.59 4.00
N LYS A 522 -31.72 -32.82 2.93
CA LYS A 522 -31.75 -33.32 1.53
C LYS A 522 -30.37 -33.41 0.88
N GLY A 523 -29.30 -33.19 1.66
CA GLY A 523 -27.92 -33.18 1.19
C GLY A 523 -27.37 -31.76 1.07
N ARG A 524 -26.04 -31.68 0.90
CA ARG A 524 -25.31 -30.40 0.83
C ARG A 524 -25.85 -29.48 -0.29
N PRO A 525 -25.87 -28.16 -0.07
CA PRO A 525 -26.18 -27.18 -1.12
C PRO A 525 -25.35 -27.39 -2.40
N ARG A 526 -25.93 -27.06 -3.56
CA ARG A 526 -25.35 -27.43 -4.87
C ARG A 526 -24.08 -26.65 -5.19
N GLU A 527 -23.92 -25.47 -4.60
CA GLU A 527 -22.73 -24.62 -4.66
C GLU A 527 -21.53 -25.22 -3.90
N CYS A 528 -21.78 -26.05 -2.88
CA CYS A 528 -20.75 -26.66 -2.01
C CYS A 528 -20.09 -27.90 -2.64
N ARG A 529 -19.69 -27.82 -3.92
CA ARG A 529 -19.14 -28.97 -4.67
C ARG A 529 -17.63 -28.99 -4.73
N ARG A 530 -16.95 -27.86 -4.55
CA ARG A 530 -15.48 -27.79 -4.68
C ARG A 530 -14.82 -28.26 -3.39
N ASP A 531 -13.61 -28.81 -3.49
CA ASP A 531 -12.91 -29.41 -2.35
C ASP A 531 -12.68 -28.44 -1.19
N TRP A 532 -12.57 -27.14 -1.47
CA TRP A 532 -12.39 -26.11 -0.45
C TRP A 532 -13.72 -25.63 0.17
N ASP A 533 -14.89 -25.99 -0.36
CA ASP A 533 -16.18 -25.69 0.27
C ASP A 533 -16.51 -26.68 1.42
N VAL A 534 -15.83 -27.85 1.43
CA VAL A 534 -16.14 -28.99 2.30
C VAL A 534 -14.98 -29.40 3.21
N VAL A 535 -14.08 -28.47 3.55
CA VAL A 535 -12.98 -28.72 4.48
C VAL A 535 -13.54 -29.12 5.85
N ARG A 536 -13.16 -30.31 6.33
CA ARG A 536 -13.49 -30.77 7.68
C ARG A 536 -12.78 -29.88 8.71
N MET A 537 -13.57 -29.28 9.60
CA MET A 537 -13.08 -28.56 10.77
C MET A 537 -12.18 -29.48 11.60
N ALA A 538 -11.07 -28.96 12.13
CA ALA A 538 -10.35 -29.68 13.18
C ALA A 538 -11.31 -29.90 14.36
N LYS A 539 -11.34 -31.10 14.95
CA LYS A 539 -12.07 -31.32 16.20
C LYS A 539 -11.56 -30.28 17.20
N ALA A 540 -12.48 -29.63 17.90
CA ALA A 540 -12.18 -28.73 19.02
C ALA A 540 -11.41 -29.50 20.11
N GLY A 541 -10.09 -29.58 19.95
CA GLY A 541 -9.14 -29.78 21.02
C GLY A 541 -8.68 -28.39 21.40
N ALA A 542 -8.82 -28.06 22.68
CA ALA A 542 -8.39 -26.80 23.28
C ALA A 542 -7.13 -26.25 22.59
N LEU A 543 -7.30 -25.16 21.84
CA LEU A 543 -6.18 -24.23 21.63
C LEU A 543 -6.01 -23.52 22.96
N ASP A 544 -5.15 -24.09 23.79
CA ASP A 544 -4.53 -23.37 24.88
C ASP A 544 -3.75 -22.22 24.22
N LEU A 545 -4.24 -20.99 24.36
CA LEU A 545 -3.62 -19.74 23.88
C LEU A 545 -2.34 -19.39 24.65
N ALA A 546 -1.64 -20.40 25.17
CA ALA A 546 -0.45 -20.28 25.99
C ALA A 546 0.75 -20.98 25.33
N SER A 547 1.17 -20.52 24.16
CA SER A 547 2.58 -20.60 23.74
C SER A 547 2.81 -19.75 22.50
N GLY A 548 3.31 -18.54 22.72
CA GLY A 548 3.83 -17.69 21.65
C GLY A 548 5.04 -18.35 21.01
N VAL A 549 4.87 -18.98 19.85
CA VAL A 549 5.93 -19.27 18.88
C VAL A 549 5.32 -19.23 17.49
N GLY A 550 5.32 -18.04 16.87
CA GLY A 550 5.01 -17.88 15.45
C GLY A 550 6.18 -18.38 14.60
N ARG A 551 5.94 -19.35 13.70
CA ARG A 551 6.90 -19.70 12.65
C ARG A 551 6.71 -18.76 11.46
N LYS A 552 7.76 -18.00 11.13
CA LYS A 552 7.91 -17.20 9.91
C LYS A 552 7.81 -18.10 8.67
N ILE A 553 7.17 -17.60 7.61
CA ILE A 553 7.24 -18.12 6.24
C ILE A 553 7.93 -17.02 5.42
N GLU A 554 9.01 -17.38 4.72
CA GLU A 554 9.99 -16.51 4.06
C GLU A 554 9.43 -15.63 2.92
N GLU A 555 9.94 -14.40 2.84
CA GLU A 555 9.45 -13.22 2.07
C GLU A 555 10.14 -12.97 0.71
N ASN A 556 10.98 -13.88 0.20
CA ASN A 556 11.97 -13.53 -0.82
C ASN A 556 11.52 -13.41 -2.29
N GLU A 557 10.23 -13.53 -2.64
CA GLU A 557 9.81 -13.52 -4.06
C GLU A 557 9.04 -12.27 -4.54
N VAL A 558 8.56 -11.41 -3.64
CA VAL A 558 7.75 -10.23 -4.02
C VAL A 558 8.61 -8.98 -4.27
N LEU A 559 9.76 -8.87 -3.61
CA LEU A 559 10.67 -7.71 -3.65
C LEU A 559 11.29 -7.45 -5.04
N SER A 560 11.54 -8.51 -5.82
CA SER A 560 12.22 -8.44 -7.14
C SER A 560 11.43 -7.70 -8.24
N ALA A 561 10.11 -7.57 -8.11
CA ALA A 561 9.26 -7.03 -9.18
C ALA A 561 8.96 -5.52 -9.05
N VAL A 562 8.95 -4.99 -7.82
CA VAL A 562 8.65 -3.57 -7.55
C VAL A 562 9.89 -2.70 -7.71
N GLU A 563 11.06 -3.19 -7.29
CA GLU A 563 12.34 -2.45 -7.42
C GLU A 563 12.83 -2.35 -8.87
N LYS A 564 12.50 -3.32 -9.74
CA LYS A 564 12.86 -3.30 -11.17
C LYS A 564 12.25 -2.14 -11.96
N ARG A 565 11.22 -1.48 -11.45
CA ARG A 565 10.58 -0.33 -12.09
C ARG A 565 11.04 1.01 -11.53
N ILE A 566 11.46 1.04 -10.27
CA ILE A 566 11.92 2.25 -9.56
C ILE A 566 13.34 2.66 -9.99
N LEU A 567 14.14 1.73 -10.52
CA LEU A 567 15.57 1.95 -10.81
C LEU A 567 15.96 1.80 -12.29
N ALA A 568 14.98 1.74 -13.19
CA ALA A 568 15.20 1.76 -14.64
C ALA A 568 15.17 3.19 -15.23
N THR A 569 15.29 4.22 -14.38
CA THR A 569 15.29 5.66 -14.72
C THR A 569 16.68 6.27 -14.82
#